data_AF-A0A4Q3XUS6-F1
#
_entry.id   AF-A0A4Q3XUS6-F1
#
_cell.length_a   1.000
_cell.length_b   1.000
_cell.length_c   1.000
_cell.angle_alpha   90.00
_cell.angle_beta   90.00
_cell.angle_gamma   90.00
#
_symmetry.space_group_name_H-M   'P 1'
#
loop_
_entity.id
_entity.type
_entity.pdbx_description
1 polymer ?
#
loop_
_entity_poly.entity_id
_entity_poly.type
_entity_poly.pdbx_seq_one_letter_code
_entity_poly.pdbx_strand_id
1 'polypeptide(L)'
;READGDNILMYMQLMLQRARENAAPITRTLLREHGEDVKLFDGLKTDLTGPGWFDRINAFGARYNLDIEHYIISAGLEEMIAGCPIRDAFHHVFASKFVYDRDGTAIWPAVGVNYTTKTQYLFRINKGVLNHYEHERINKFIPDDERPVPFERMIFLGDGDTDVPTMKMMHTKGGYSIAVYDPRNSDRDQAKIYNLIADDRVNFVAAADYRAGSPLDLIVKGLIGRIAVNSGTMPAEG
;
A
#
# COMPACT_ATOMS: atom_id res chain seq x y z
N ARG A 1 -14.01 -6.59 -22.07
CA ARG A 1 -14.74 -7.88 -21.97
C ARG A 1 -14.48 -8.72 -23.22
N GLU A 2 -14.83 -8.24 -24.42
CA GLU A 2 -14.55 -8.99 -25.68
C GLU A 2 -13.07 -9.32 -25.87
N ALA A 3 -12.17 -8.41 -25.52
CA ALA A 3 -10.73 -8.61 -25.66
C ALA A 3 -10.06 -9.43 -24.53
N ASP A 4 -10.81 -9.87 -23.50
CA ASP A 4 -10.29 -10.60 -22.33
C ASP A 4 -9.01 -10.00 -21.69
N GLY A 5 -8.90 -8.67 -21.72
CA GLY A 5 -7.71 -7.95 -21.27
C GLY A 5 -7.74 -7.58 -19.78
N ASP A 6 -6.55 -7.43 -19.20
CA ASP A 6 -6.38 -6.85 -17.86
C ASP A 6 -6.95 -5.43 -17.80
N ASN A 7 -7.85 -5.18 -16.85
CA ASN A 7 -8.57 -3.90 -16.78
C ASN A 7 -7.64 -2.69 -16.57
N ILE A 8 -6.53 -2.86 -15.83
CA ILE A 8 -5.60 -1.76 -15.54
C ILE A 8 -4.80 -1.41 -16.80
N LEU A 9 -4.25 -2.42 -17.48
CA LEU A 9 -3.52 -2.20 -18.73
C LEU A 9 -4.43 -1.62 -19.82
N MET A 10 -5.66 -2.12 -19.93
CA MET A 10 -6.64 -1.59 -20.88
C MET A 10 -7.03 -0.14 -20.56
N TYR A 11 -7.24 0.19 -19.29
CA TYR A 11 -7.51 1.55 -18.84
C TYR A 11 -6.35 2.50 -19.17
N MET A 12 -5.11 2.10 -18.84
CA MET A 12 -3.92 2.90 -19.12
C MET A 12 -3.71 3.12 -20.62
N GLN A 13 -3.94 2.08 -21.45
CA GLN A 13 -3.86 2.23 -22.89
C GLN A 13 -4.94 3.17 -23.44
N LEU A 14 -6.16 3.09 -22.91
CA LEU A 14 -7.24 3.99 -23.26
C LEU A 14 -6.90 5.44 -22.88
N MET A 15 -6.26 5.68 -21.73
CA MET A 15 -5.78 7.02 -21.36
C MET A 15 -4.82 7.57 -22.42
N LEU A 16 -3.84 6.77 -22.88
CA LEU A 16 -2.89 7.21 -23.92
C LEU A 16 -3.59 7.47 -25.26
N GLN A 17 -4.57 6.64 -25.62
CA GLN A 17 -5.36 6.85 -26.83
C GLN A 17 -6.12 8.18 -26.77
N ARG A 18 -6.83 8.44 -25.66
CA ARG A 18 -7.58 9.69 -25.45
C ARG A 18 -6.66 10.91 -25.44
N ALA A 19 -5.49 10.81 -24.81
CA ALA A 19 -4.47 11.85 -24.82
C ALA A 19 -4.05 12.23 -26.26
N ARG A 20 -3.83 11.24 -27.13
CA ARG A 20 -3.48 11.46 -28.54
C ARG A 20 -4.64 12.09 -29.32
N GLU A 21 -5.85 11.57 -29.15
CA GLU A 21 -7.07 12.10 -29.81
C GLU A 21 -7.33 13.58 -29.48
N ASN A 22 -6.98 14.01 -28.26
CA ASN A 22 -7.21 15.37 -27.78
C ASN A 22 -5.96 16.27 -27.85
N ALA A 23 -4.85 15.80 -28.43
CA ALA A 23 -3.56 16.51 -28.44
C ALA A 23 -3.10 16.97 -27.03
N ALA A 24 -3.42 16.17 -26.01
CA ALA A 24 -3.13 16.43 -24.60
C ALA A 24 -2.18 15.34 -24.07
N PRO A 25 -0.86 15.46 -24.28
CA PRO A 25 0.10 14.43 -23.91
C PRO A 25 0.13 14.20 -22.40
N ILE A 26 0.17 12.94 -21.99
CA ILE A 26 0.36 12.55 -20.59
C ILE A 26 1.86 12.56 -20.30
N THR A 27 2.31 13.45 -19.43
CA THR A 27 3.73 13.56 -19.04
C THR A 27 3.94 13.17 -17.58
N ARG A 28 5.19 12.85 -17.20
CA ARG A 28 5.54 12.59 -15.78
C ARG A 28 5.15 13.76 -14.89
N THR A 29 5.45 14.98 -15.33
CA THR A 29 5.18 16.22 -14.59
C THR A 29 3.69 16.40 -14.37
N LEU A 30 2.89 16.27 -15.43
CA LEU A 30 1.42 16.41 -15.35
C LEU A 30 0.82 15.42 -14.33
N LEU A 31 1.21 14.14 -14.41
CA LEU A 31 0.73 13.15 -13.45
C LEU A 31 1.16 13.46 -12.02
N ARG A 32 2.39 13.95 -11.82
CA ARG A 32 2.89 14.34 -10.51
C ARG A 32 2.10 15.51 -9.93
N GLU A 33 1.85 16.56 -10.72
CA GLU A 33 1.06 17.73 -10.31
C GLU A 33 -0.35 17.31 -9.86
N HIS A 34 -1.00 16.39 -10.57
CA HIS A 34 -2.30 15.85 -10.14
C HIS A 34 -2.25 15.09 -8.79
N GLY A 35 -1.09 14.59 -8.39
CA GLY A 35 -0.87 13.96 -7.10
C GLY A 35 -0.83 14.93 -5.92
N GLU A 36 -0.48 16.19 -6.17
CA GLU A 36 -0.29 17.21 -5.11
C GLU A 36 -1.61 17.57 -4.43
N ASP A 37 -2.71 17.55 -5.19
CA ASP A 37 -4.06 17.91 -4.74
C ASP A 37 -4.83 16.75 -4.09
N VAL A 38 -4.18 15.59 -3.87
CA VAL A 38 -4.86 14.43 -3.28
C VAL A 38 -5.33 14.73 -1.86
N LYS A 39 -6.64 14.59 -1.64
CA LYS A 39 -7.24 14.70 -0.30
C LYS A 39 -6.87 13.49 0.55
N LEU A 40 -6.01 13.72 1.54
CA LEU A 40 -5.59 12.71 2.51
C LEU A 40 -6.68 12.45 3.55
N PHE A 41 -6.65 11.26 4.15
CA PHE A 41 -7.42 10.96 5.37
C PHE A 41 -6.84 11.69 6.57
N ASP A 42 -7.71 11.96 7.56
CA ASP A 42 -7.36 12.73 8.74
C ASP A 42 -6.25 12.03 9.54
N GLY A 43 -5.25 12.81 9.97
CA GLY A 43 -4.14 12.34 10.80
C GLY A 43 -2.98 11.64 10.05
N LEU A 44 -3.06 11.47 8.72
CA LEU A 44 -1.95 10.92 7.93
C LEU A 44 -0.74 11.85 7.89
N LYS A 45 -0.97 13.12 7.56
CA LYS A 45 0.08 14.15 7.45
C LYS A 45 0.21 14.90 8.77
N THR A 46 1.44 15.31 9.10
CA THR A 46 1.70 16.26 10.18
C THR A 46 1.06 17.62 9.87
N ASP A 47 0.33 18.15 10.83
CA ASP A 47 -0.33 19.44 10.73
C ASP A 47 -0.32 20.18 12.09
N LEU A 48 -1.10 21.26 12.21
CA LEU A 48 -1.17 22.07 13.42
C LEU A 48 -1.72 21.32 14.64
N THR A 49 -2.37 20.17 14.45
CA THR A 49 -2.91 19.33 15.52
C THR A 49 -1.90 18.34 16.09
N GLY A 50 -0.76 18.15 15.42
CA GLY A 50 0.35 17.32 15.92
C GLY A 50 1.05 16.49 14.84
N PRO A 51 1.96 15.59 15.25
CA PRO A 51 2.67 14.71 14.33
C PRO A 51 1.71 13.76 13.62
N GLY A 52 1.97 13.55 12.32
CA GLY A 52 1.21 12.68 11.44
C GLY A 52 1.42 11.21 11.77
N TRP A 53 0.63 10.36 11.09
CA TRP A 53 0.61 8.91 11.30
C TRP A 53 2.00 8.30 11.25
N PHE A 54 2.74 8.54 10.18
CA PHE A 54 4.04 7.92 9.94
C PHE A 54 5.05 8.26 11.03
N ASP A 55 5.15 9.53 11.42
CA ASP A 55 6.02 9.98 12.51
C ASP A 55 5.68 9.27 13.83
N ARG A 56 4.39 9.19 14.18
CA ARG A 56 3.93 8.56 15.42
C ARG A 56 4.17 7.05 15.44
N ILE A 57 3.92 6.36 14.33
CA ILE A 57 4.12 4.92 14.22
C ILE A 57 5.62 4.58 14.25
N ASN A 58 6.45 5.35 13.55
CA ASN A 58 7.91 5.19 13.58
C ASN A 58 8.46 5.40 15.00
N ALA A 59 8.05 6.49 15.66
CA ALA A 59 8.46 6.78 17.04
C ALA A 59 7.99 5.69 18.01
N PHE A 60 6.83 5.07 17.77
CA PHE A 60 6.36 3.96 18.59
C PHE A 60 7.17 2.68 18.34
N GLY A 61 7.47 2.33 17.08
CA GLY A 61 8.33 1.18 16.74
C GLY A 61 9.73 1.31 17.32
N ALA A 62 10.32 2.51 17.27
CA ALA A 62 11.64 2.79 17.83
C ALA A 62 11.73 2.50 19.34
N ARG A 63 10.62 2.66 20.09
CA ARG A 63 10.56 2.27 21.51
C ARG A 63 10.77 0.79 21.74
N TYR A 64 10.53 -0.06 20.74
CA TYR A 64 10.79 -1.49 20.79
C TYR A 64 12.07 -1.87 20.03
N ASN A 65 12.93 -0.90 19.71
CA ASN A 65 14.10 -1.11 18.85
C ASN A 65 13.75 -1.73 17.49
N LEU A 66 12.58 -1.38 16.96
CA LEU A 66 12.12 -1.77 15.62
C LEU A 66 12.28 -0.59 14.66
N ASP A 67 12.77 -0.88 13.47
CA ASP A 67 12.69 0.02 12.32
C ASP A 67 11.41 -0.29 11.53
N ILE A 68 10.61 0.74 11.24
CA ILE A 68 9.31 0.59 10.57
C ILE A 68 9.42 1.13 9.16
N GLU A 69 9.34 0.22 8.19
CA GLU A 69 9.29 0.57 6.78
C GLU A 69 7.84 0.66 6.28
N HIS A 70 7.48 1.78 5.67
CA HIS A 70 6.17 1.97 5.06
C HIS A 70 6.20 1.74 3.56
N TYR A 71 5.23 1.00 3.05
CA TYR A 71 5.14 0.64 1.64
C TYR A 71 3.76 1.01 1.07
N ILE A 72 3.72 1.37 -0.22
CA ILE A 72 2.47 1.41 -1.00
C ILE A 72 2.49 0.29 -2.03
N ILE A 73 1.36 -0.41 -2.16
CA ILE A 73 1.06 -1.28 -3.29
C ILE A 73 -0.29 -0.83 -3.88
N SER A 74 -0.26 -0.12 -5.01
CA SER A 74 -1.43 0.57 -5.55
C SER A 74 -1.68 0.27 -7.02
N ALA A 75 -2.95 0.16 -7.41
CA ALA A 75 -3.35 0.12 -8.81
C ALA A 75 -3.23 1.48 -9.51
N GLY A 76 -3.13 2.57 -8.74
CA GLY A 76 -2.93 3.93 -9.23
C GLY A 76 -1.57 4.13 -9.89
N LEU A 77 -1.37 5.33 -10.45
CA LEU A 77 -0.15 5.68 -11.17
C LEU A 77 0.98 6.09 -10.22
N GLU A 78 2.17 5.52 -10.43
CA GLU A 78 3.38 5.78 -9.63
C GLU A 78 3.71 7.28 -9.62
N GLU A 79 3.64 7.94 -10.77
CA GLU A 79 3.94 9.36 -10.90
C GLU A 79 2.96 10.25 -10.12
N MET A 80 1.67 9.88 -10.05
CA MET A 80 0.71 10.59 -9.20
C MET A 80 1.04 10.41 -7.72
N ILE A 81 1.36 9.19 -7.29
CA ILE A 81 1.75 8.91 -5.90
C ILE A 81 3.04 9.65 -5.54
N ALA A 82 3.95 9.83 -6.50
CA ALA A 82 5.17 10.60 -6.31
C ALA A 82 4.92 12.09 -6.04
N GLY A 83 3.77 12.63 -6.46
CA GLY A 83 3.35 14.00 -6.15
C GLY A 83 2.64 14.16 -4.81
N CYS A 84 2.21 13.07 -4.17
CA CYS A 84 1.46 13.13 -2.93
C CYS A 84 2.27 13.77 -1.79
N PRO A 85 1.66 14.60 -0.92
CA PRO A 85 2.35 15.26 0.21
C PRO A 85 2.97 14.34 1.26
N ILE A 86 2.67 13.05 1.21
CA ILE A 86 3.17 12.01 2.13
C ILE A 86 4.11 11.02 1.43
N ARG A 87 4.53 11.29 0.19
CA ARG A 87 5.41 10.41 -0.59
C ARG A 87 6.70 10.06 0.16
N ASP A 88 7.28 11.02 0.86
CA ASP A 88 8.57 10.85 1.54
C ASP A 88 8.49 9.96 2.79
N ALA A 89 7.28 9.68 3.28
CA ALA A 89 7.08 8.76 4.40
C ALA A 89 7.23 7.28 4.00
N PHE A 90 7.19 6.97 2.70
CA PHE A 90 7.25 5.60 2.19
C PHE A 90 8.67 5.23 1.78
N HIS A 91 9.13 4.07 2.30
CA HIS A 91 10.37 3.43 1.88
C HIS A 91 10.32 3.08 0.39
N HIS A 92 9.20 2.51 -0.07
CA HIS A 92 9.02 2.18 -1.48
C HIS A 92 7.54 2.18 -1.92
N VAL A 93 7.33 2.41 -3.22
CA VAL A 93 6.01 2.43 -3.86
C VAL A 93 6.02 1.44 -5.02
N PHE A 94 5.15 0.44 -4.96
CA PHE A 94 4.79 -0.37 -6.12
C PHE A 94 3.47 0.12 -6.68
N ALA A 95 3.50 0.66 -7.89
CA ALA A 95 2.33 1.22 -8.55
C ALA A 95 2.37 0.96 -10.05
N SER A 96 1.22 1.18 -10.71
CA SER A 96 1.15 1.12 -12.17
C SER A 96 1.97 2.26 -12.77
N LYS A 97 2.66 2.04 -13.88
CA LYS A 97 3.53 3.06 -14.48
C LYS A 97 3.61 2.95 -16.00
N PHE A 98 3.96 4.05 -16.64
CA PHE A 98 4.20 4.11 -18.08
C PHE A 98 5.70 4.01 -18.42
N VAL A 99 5.99 3.59 -19.65
CA VAL A 99 7.24 3.92 -20.34
C VAL A 99 7.09 5.33 -20.91
N TYR A 100 8.16 6.11 -20.82
CA TYR A 100 8.20 7.49 -21.31
C TYR A 100 9.27 7.62 -22.39
N ASP A 101 9.02 8.50 -23.36
CA ASP A 101 10.02 8.90 -24.35
C ASP A 101 11.02 9.93 -23.81
N ARG A 102 11.89 10.45 -24.68
CA ARG A 102 12.93 11.43 -24.34
C ARG A 102 12.36 12.78 -23.89
N ASP A 103 11.16 13.12 -24.34
CA ASP A 103 10.48 14.37 -24.01
C ASP A 103 9.63 14.22 -22.74
N GLY A 104 9.65 13.06 -22.10
CA GLY A 104 8.90 12.78 -20.87
C GLY A 104 7.42 12.51 -21.11
N THR A 105 7.03 12.14 -22.33
CA THR A 105 5.65 11.77 -22.70
C THR A 105 5.45 10.27 -22.56
N ALA A 106 4.35 9.87 -21.94
CA ALA A 106 3.98 8.47 -21.76
C ALA A 106 3.63 7.83 -23.11
N ILE A 107 4.29 6.73 -23.45
CA ILE A 107 4.13 6.06 -24.75
C ILE A 107 3.51 4.66 -24.64
N TRP A 108 3.65 4.00 -23.49
CA TRP A 108 3.18 2.62 -23.30
C TRP A 108 2.92 2.27 -21.83
N PRO A 109 1.88 1.50 -21.48
CA PRO A 109 1.71 0.94 -20.14
C PRO A 109 2.83 -0.07 -19.84
N ALA A 110 3.68 0.21 -18.85
CA ALA A 110 4.81 -0.66 -18.51
C ALA A 110 4.47 -1.68 -17.43
N VAL A 111 3.68 -1.26 -16.44
CA VAL A 111 3.27 -2.09 -15.30
C VAL A 111 1.81 -1.77 -15.01
N GLY A 112 0.97 -2.81 -14.93
CA GLY A 112 -0.38 -2.74 -14.39
C GLY A 112 -0.43 -3.47 -13.06
N VAL A 113 -0.68 -2.75 -11.98
CA VAL A 113 -0.91 -3.34 -10.65
C VAL A 113 -2.40 -3.54 -10.46
N ASN A 114 -2.80 -4.79 -10.29
CA ASN A 114 -4.18 -5.22 -10.07
C ASN A 114 -4.30 -6.03 -8.76
N TYR A 115 -5.51 -6.43 -8.41
CA TYR A 115 -5.82 -7.19 -7.18
C TYR A 115 -4.98 -8.47 -6.98
N THR A 116 -4.59 -9.18 -8.05
CA THR A 116 -3.74 -10.38 -7.94
C THR A 116 -2.28 -10.04 -7.78
N THR A 117 -1.74 -9.12 -8.60
CA THR A 117 -0.33 -8.71 -8.55
C THR A 117 0.05 -8.01 -7.24
N LYS A 118 -0.90 -7.42 -6.48
CA LYS A 118 -0.61 -6.93 -5.13
C LYS A 118 0.03 -8.00 -4.23
N THR A 119 -0.43 -9.25 -4.35
CA THR A 119 0.16 -10.39 -3.63
C THR A 119 1.63 -10.64 -4.02
N GLN A 120 1.96 -10.50 -5.31
CA GLN A 120 3.32 -10.62 -5.81
C GLN A 120 4.23 -9.55 -5.19
N TYR A 121 3.74 -8.31 -5.06
CA TYR A 121 4.53 -7.22 -4.49
C TYR A 121 4.83 -7.41 -3.00
N LEU A 122 3.95 -8.06 -2.24
CA LEU A 122 4.27 -8.47 -0.88
C LEU A 122 5.43 -9.49 -0.83
N PHE A 123 5.48 -10.47 -1.74
CA PHE A 123 6.64 -11.36 -1.84
C PHE A 123 7.92 -10.63 -2.25
N ARG A 124 7.80 -9.58 -3.08
CA ARG A 124 8.93 -8.72 -3.46
C ARG A 124 9.46 -7.96 -2.25
N ILE A 125 8.59 -7.34 -1.45
CA ILE A 125 8.97 -6.70 -0.18
C ILE A 125 9.61 -7.72 0.75
N ASN A 126 8.96 -8.88 0.91
CA ASN A 126 9.42 -9.97 1.77
C ASN A 126 10.86 -10.38 1.45
N LYS A 127 11.25 -10.40 0.17
CA LYS A 127 12.61 -10.76 -0.28
C LYS A 127 13.55 -9.57 -0.52
N GLY A 128 13.11 -8.33 -0.28
CA GLY A 128 13.88 -7.11 -0.53
C GLY A 128 14.15 -6.82 -2.01
N VAL A 129 13.19 -7.11 -2.89
CA VAL A 129 13.28 -6.87 -4.34
C VAL A 129 12.42 -5.67 -4.72
N LEU A 130 13.00 -4.47 -4.74
CA LEU A 130 12.28 -3.20 -4.92
C LEU A 130 12.21 -2.73 -6.38
N ASN A 131 11.87 -3.64 -7.29
CA ASN A 131 11.65 -3.34 -8.70
C ASN A 131 10.64 -4.32 -9.34
N HIS A 132 10.21 -4.03 -10.56
CA HIS A 132 9.18 -4.82 -11.27
C HIS A 132 9.73 -5.97 -12.13
N TYR A 133 10.97 -5.86 -12.61
CA TYR A 133 11.52 -6.74 -13.66
C TYR A 133 12.42 -7.86 -13.12
N GLU A 134 12.93 -7.75 -11.90
CA GLU A 134 13.83 -8.76 -11.33
C GLU A 134 12.99 -10.00 -10.98
N HIS A 135 13.30 -11.11 -11.66
CA HIS A 135 12.58 -12.36 -11.56
C HIS A 135 13.43 -13.48 -10.93
N GLU A 136 14.75 -13.40 -10.97
CA GLU A 136 15.63 -14.46 -10.46
C GLU A 136 15.61 -14.48 -8.94
N ARG A 137 15.84 -13.32 -8.30
CA ARG A 137 15.87 -13.23 -6.83
C ARG A 137 14.50 -13.50 -6.19
N ILE A 138 13.42 -13.06 -6.83
CA ILE A 138 12.06 -13.31 -6.34
C ILE A 138 11.67 -14.80 -6.44
N ASN A 139 12.20 -15.53 -7.43
CA ASN A 139 11.94 -16.96 -7.60
C ASN A 139 12.90 -17.85 -6.79
N LYS A 140 14.08 -17.33 -6.40
CA LYS A 140 15.01 -18.04 -5.53
C LYS A 140 14.35 -18.36 -4.18
N PHE A 141 14.53 -19.60 -3.72
CA PHE A 141 14.16 -19.97 -2.36
C PHE A 141 15.05 -19.22 -1.37
N ILE A 142 14.42 -18.55 -0.41
CA ILE A 142 15.08 -17.87 0.72
C ILE A 142 14.34 -18.36 1.97
N PRO A 143 15.02 -18.99 2.94
CA PRO A 143 14.47 -19.36 4.24
C PRO A 143 13.73 -18.18 4.89
N ASP A 144 12.64 -18.44 5.61
CA ASP A 144 11.76 -17.38 6.14
C ASP A 144 12.47 -16.42 7.11
N ASP A 145 13.45 -16.93 7.86
CA ASP A 145 14.30 -16.21 8.83
C ASP A 145 15.43 -15.40 8.18
N GLU A 146 15.85 -15.74 6.97
CA GLU A 146 16.83 -14.98 6.18
C GLU A 146 16.19 -13.86 5.34
N ARG A 147 14.85 -13.75 5.37
CA ARG A 147 14.13 -12.74 4.57
C ARG A 147 14.25 -11.37 5.22
N PRO A 148 14.57 -10.31 4.44
CA PRO A 148 14.67 -8.94 4.97
C PRO A 148 13.43 -8.50 5.76
N VAL A 149 12.23 -8.82 5.26
CA VAL A 149 10.97 -8.48 5.94
C VAL A 149 10.09 -9.73 5.99
N PRO A 150 10.14 -10.55 7.05
CA PRO A 150 9.27 -11.74 7.18
C PRO A 150 7.78 -11.36 7.22
N PHE A 151 6.90 -12.22 6.69
CA PHE A 151 5.45 -11.95 6.65
C PHE A 151 4.84 -11.76 8.05
N GLU A 152 5.32 -12.49 9.05
CA GLU A 152 4.89 -12.37 10.44
C GLU A 152 5.16 -10.98 11.05
N ARG A 153 6.03 -10.18 10.40
CA ARG A 153 6.37 -8.81 10.78
C ARG A 153 5.69 -7.75 9.91
N MET A 154 4.74 -8.14 9.05
CA MET A 154 4.02 -7.22 8.18
C MET A 154 2.60 -6.95 8.69
N ILE A 155 2.20 -5.69 8.58
CA ILE A 155 0.82 -5.24 8.79
C ILE A 155 0.33 -4.65 7.47
N PHE A 156 -0.71 -5.25 6.88
CA PHE A 156 -1.29 -4.83 5.61
C PHE A 156 -2.61 -4.09 5.85
N LEU A 157 -2.70 -2.85 5.36
CA LEU A 157 -3.92 -2.04 5.38
C LEU A 157 -4.49 -2.02 3.95
N GLY A 158 -5.77 -2.34 3.78
CA GLY A 158 -6.42 -2.30 2.48
C GLY A 158 -7.93 -2.07 2.57
N ASP A 159 -8.56 -1.77 1.44
CA ASP A 159 -9.98 -1.36 1.39
C ASP A 159 -10.99 -2.51 1.56
N GLY A 160 -10.51 -3.76 1.54
CA GLY A 160 -11.34 -4.96 1.65
C GLY A 160 -12.20 -5.26 0.43
N ASP A 161 -12.10 -4.49 -0.67
CA ASP A 161 -12.81 -4.76 -1.92
C ASP A 161 -11.85 -5.42 -2.92
N THR A 162 -10.82 -4.68 -3.32
CA THR A 162 -9.80 -5.19 -4.26
C THR A 162 -8.69 -5.96 -3.55
N ASP A 163 -8.61 -5.85 -2.22
CA ASP A 163 -7.50 -6.36 -1.43
C ASP A 163 -7.76 -7.72 -0.76
N VAL A 164 -8.94 -8.31 -0.93
CA VAL A 164 -9.32 -9.57 -0.27
C VAL A 164 -8.31 -10.71 -0.48
N PRO A 165 -7.79 -10.99 -1.70
CA PRO A 165 -6.79 -12.05 -1.88
C PRO A 165 -5.49 -11.74 -1.13
N THR A 166 -5.08 -10.48 -1.10
CA THR A 166 -3.89 -10.00 -0.41
C THR A 166 -4.03 -10.16 1.10
N MET A 167 -5.17 -9.75 1.66
CA MET A 167 -5.48 -9.91 3.09
C MET A 167 -5.50 -11.37 3.53
N LYS A 168 -6.12 -12.26 2.72
CA LYS A 168 -6.13 -13.71 2.98
C LYS A 168 -4.74 -14.31 2.93
N MET A 169 -3.91 -13.88 1.96
CA MET A 169 -2.53 -14.35 1.84
C MET A 169 -1.69 -13.91 3.05
N MET A 170 -1.83 -12.65 3.47
CA MET A 170 -1.20 -12.13 4.69
C MET A 170 -1.52 -12.98 5.91
N HIS A 171 -2.81 -13.27 6.14
CA HIS A 171 -3.26 -14.13 7.23
C HIS A 171 -2.62 -15.53 7.17
N THR A 172 -2.64 -16.16 5.99
CA THR A 172 -2.10 -17.50 5.78
C THR A 172 -0.57 -17.56 6.00
N LYS A 173 0.14 -16.44 5.80
CA LYS A 173 1.58 -16.32 6.01
C LYS A 173 1.97 -15.82 7.42
N GLY A 174 1.01 -15.75 8.34
CA GLY A 174 1.23 -15.36 9.74
C GLY A 174 1.35 -13.84 9.96
N GLY A 175 1.19 -13.04 8.91
CA GLY A 175 1.12 -11.58 9.02
C GLY A 175 -0.29 -11.09 9.34
N TYR A 176 -0.42 -9.77 9.47
CA TYR A 176 -1.67 -9.14 9.91
C TYR A 176 -2.32 -8.33 8.78
N SER A 177 -3.64 -8.41 8.66
CA SER A 177 -4.43 -7.61 7.74
C SER A 177 -5.52 -6.80 8.46
N ILE A 178 -5.64 -5.53 8.08
CA ILE A 178 -6.64 -4.60 8.59
C ILE A 178 -7.45 -4.09 7.40
N ALA A 179 -8.74 -4.38 7.38
CA ALA A 179 -9.66 -3.75 6.43
C ALA A 179 -9.97 -2.33 6.90
N VAL A 180 -9.71 -1.34 6.07
CA VAL A 180 -10.00 0.07 6.34
C VAL A 180 -11.12 0.57 5.43
N TYR A 181 -12.13 1.21 6.02
CA TYR A 181 -13.26 1.77 5.28
C TYR A 181 -13.34 3.28 5.48
N ASP A 182 -13.89 4.00 4.50
CA ASP A 182 -14.10 5.44 4.64
C ASP A 182 -15.34 5.70 5.51
N PRO A 183 -15.20 6.26 6.72
CA PRO A 183 -16.35 6.50 7.60
C PRO A 183 -17.36 7.50 7.00
N ARG A 184 -17.00 8.22 5.93
CA ARG A 184 -17.88 9.18 5.24
C ARG A 184 -18.85 8.50 4.26
N ASN A 185 -18.62 7.22 3.90
CA ASN A 185 -19.50 6.45 3.01
C ASN A 185 -20.27 5.38 3.84
N SER A 186 -21.42 5.76 4.40
CA SER A 186 -22.06 4.98 5.47
C SER A 186 -22.73 3.67 5.04
N ASP A 187 -23.39 3.61 3.89
CA ASP A 187 -24.41 2.56 3.69
C ASP A 187 -23.87 1.31 2.98
N ARG A 188 -22.94 1.49 2.02
CA ARG A 188 -22.36 0.39 1.24
C ARG A 188 -21.26 -0.35 2.01
N ASP A 189 -20.59 0.33 2.94
CA ASP A 189 -19.40 -0.20 3.60
C ASP A 189 -19.75 -1.08 4.80
N GLN A 190 -20.88 -0.85 5.47
CA GLN A 190 -21.31 -1.67 6.61
C GLN A 190 -21.58 -3.13 6.23
N ALA A 191 -22.38 -3.38 5.19
CA ALA A 191 -22.67 -4.74 4.73
C ALA A 191 -21.41 -5.48 4.23
N LYS A 192 -20.47 -4.74 3.63
CA LYS A 192 -19.18 -5.29 3.20
C LYS A 192 -18.30 -5.71 4.38
N ILE A 193 -18.21 -4.87 5.41
CA ILE A 193 -17.44 -5.12 6.63
C ILE A 193 -17.90 -6.42 7.30
N TYR A 194 -19.22 -6.62 7.45
CA TYR A 194 -19.76 -7.84 8.02
C TYR A 194 -19.33 -9.09 7.25
N ASN A 195 -19.37 -9.06 5.91
CA ASN A 195 -18.96 -10.20 5.09
C ASN A 195 -17.45 -10.48 5.18
N LEU A 196 -16.61 -9.45 5.28
CA LEU A 196 -15.16 -9.62 5.41
C LEU A 196 -14.78 -10.33 6.71
N ILE A 197 -15.44 -9.96 7.81
CA ILE A 197 -15.23 -10.57 9.13
C ILE A 197 -15.81 -12.00 9.15
N ALA A 198 -17.04 -12.18 8.63
CA ALA A 198 -17.73 -13.47 8.67
C ALA A 198 -16.98 -14.58 7.91
N ASP A 199 -16.28 -14.22 6.83
CA ASP A 199 -15.53 -15.18 6.03
C ASP A 199 -14.09 -15.43 6.55
N ASP A 200 -13.73 -14.93 7.74
CA ASP A 200 -12.39 -15.05 8.35
C ASP A 200 -11.26 -14.54 7.42
N ARG A 201 -11.55 -13.48 6.64
CA ARG A 201 -10.65 -12.98 5.59
C ARG A 201 -9.72 -11.87 6.07
N VAL A 202 -10.01 -11.24 7.20
CA VAL A 202 -9.26 -10.11 7.78
C VAL A 202 -9.08 -10.30 9.27
N ASN A 203 -7.94 -9.85 9.82
CA ASN A 203 -7.74 -9.91 11.26
C ASN A 203 -8.53 -8.83 12.01
N PHE A 204 -8.62 -7.64 11.40
CA PHE A 204 -9.26 -6.48 12.02
C PHE A 204 -9.99 -5.64 10.98
N VAL A 205 -10.94 -4.84 11.46
CA VAL A 205 -11.60 -3.79 10.67
C VAL A 205 -11.60 -2.49 11.47
N ALA A 206 -11.28 -1.38 10.80
CA ALA A 206 -11.29 -0.06 11.40
C ALA A 206 -11.66 1.02 10.38
N ALA A 207 -12.19 2.15 10.84
CA ALA A 207 -12.35 3.33 9.99
C ALA A 207 -10.98 3.88 9.55
N ALA A 208 -10.91 4.45 8.36
CA ALA A 208 -9.74 5.16 7.82
C ALA A 208 -9.52 6.52 8.50
N ASP A 209 -9.37 6.49 9.82
CA ASP A 209 -9.03 7.62 10.67
C ASP A 209 -7.65 7.37 11.29
N TYR A 210 -6.66 8.13 10.81
CA TYR A 210 -5.27 7.96 11.18
C TYR A 210 -4.85 8.93 12.28
N ARG A 211 -5.78 9.52 13.03
CA ARG A 211 -5.46 10.38 14.19
C ARG A 211 -5.02 9.55 15.39
N ALA A 212 -4.26 10.17 16.29
CA ALA A 212 -3.82 9.51 17.52
C ALA A 212 -5.00 9.06 18.38
N GLY A 213 -4.96 7.83 18.90
CA GLY A 213 -6.02 7.27 19.74
C GLY A 213 -7.27 6.78 18.98
N SER A 214 -7.30 6.86 17.65
CA SER A 214 -8.33 6.22 16.84
C SER A 214 -8.24 4.68 16.97
N PRO A 215 -9.32 3.93 16.67
CA PRO A 215 -9.26 2.47 16.65
C PRO A 215 -8.13 1.92 15.78
N LEU A 216 -7.89 2.52 14.60
CA LEU A 216 -6.81 2.11 13.70
C LEU A 216 -5.41 2.32 14.32
N ASP A 217 -5.19 3.48 14.95
CA ASP A 217 -3.93 3.81 15.65
C ASP A 217 -3.65 2.82 16.79
N LEU A 218 -4.67 2.47 17.57
CA LEU A 218 -4.54 1.52 18.67
C LEU A 218 -4.28 0.09 18.19
N ILE A 219 -4.98 -0.37 17.15
CA ILE A 219 -4.79 -1.71 16.56
C ILE A 219 -3.36 -1.85 16.05
N VAL A 220 -2.89 -0.88 15.24
CA VAL A 220 -1.54 -0.95 14.64
C VAL A 220 -0.47 -0.94 15.74
N LYS A 221 -0.59 -0.08 16.76
CA LYS A 221 0.36 -0.08 17.90
C LYS A 221 0.35 -1.40 18.67
N GLY A 222 -0.84 -1.99 18.90
CA GLY A 222 -0.95 -3.30 19.54
C GLY A 222 -0.26 -4.40 18.73
N LEU A 223 -0.40 -4.38 17.40
CA LEU A 223 0.27 -5.32 16.51
C LEU A 223 1.78 -5.14 16.48
N ILE A 224 2.28 -3.90 16.45
CA ILE A 224 3.71 -3.61 16.57
C ILE A 224 4.26 -4.17 17.88
N GLY A 225 3.56 -3.96 19.00
CA GLY A 225 3.94 -4.54 20.29
C GLY A 225 3.97 -6.07 20.28
N ARG A 226 2.99 -6.71 19.63
CA ARG A 226 2.96 -8.18 19.47
C ARG A 226 4.14 -8.69 18.62
N ILE A 227 4.43 -8.02 17.51
CA ILE A 227 5.57 -8.34 16.63
C ILE A 227 6.88 -8.19 17.40
N ALA A 228 7.01 -7.13 18.21
CA ALA A 228 8.17 -6.89 19.06
C ALA A 228 8.40 -8.04 20.05
N VAL A 229 7.37 -8.42 20.82
CA VAL A 229 7.44 -9.52 21.79
C VAL A 229 7.82 -10.83 21.11
N ASN A 230 7.20 -11.16 19.98
CA ASN A 230 7.52 -12.36 19.21
C ASN A 230 8.94 -12.36 18.65
N SER A 231 9.48 -11.18 18.36
CA SER A 231 10.86 -11.00 17.87
C SER A 231 11.89 -10.88 18.99
N GLY A 232 11.48 -11.03 20.25
CA GLY A 232 12.36 -10.95 21.42
C GLY A 232 12.85 -9.54 21.76
N THR A 233 12.20 -8.50 21.22
CA THR A 233 12.54 -7.10 21.52
C THR A 233 11.62 -6.55 22.61
N MET A 234 12.21 -6.10 23.71
CA MET A 234 11.50 -5.43 24.81
C MET A 234 11.49 -3.91 24.60
N PRO A 235 10.58 -3.15 25.23
CA PRO A 235 10.65 -1.70 25.20
C PRO A 235 12.03 -1.24 25.70
N ALA A 236 12.69 -0.36 24.95
CA ALA A 236 13.83 0.38 25.43
C ALA A 236 13.44 1.05 26.75
N GLU A 237 14.24 0.86 27.80
CA GLU A 237 14.02 1.55 29.08
C GLU A 237 13.97 3.06 28.81
N GLY A 238 12.85 3.68 29.17
CA GLY A 238 12.57 5.10 28.97
C GLY A 238 13.25 5.99 29.99
#